data_AF-A0A1G9SMG4-F1
#
_entry.id   AF-A0A1G9SMG4-F1
#
_cell.length_a   1.000
_cell.length_b   1.000
_cell.length_c   1.000
_cell.angle_alpha   90.00
_cell.angle_beta   90.00
_cell.angle_gamma   90.00
#
_symmetry.space_group_name_H-M   'P 1'
#
loop_
_entity.id
_entity.type
_entity.pdbx_description
1 polymer ?
#
loop_
_entity_poly.entity_id
_entity_poly.type
_entity_poly.pdbx_seq_one_letter_code
_entity_poly.pdbx_strand_id
1 'polypeptide(L)'
;MSIASNIPINITQHYTDINVRLYGGWREGPRLTRRAQLIIPQLQTHFPCTFTPTGGTRIQLQAELAFGPLCIPNVVLNNTLAHDRPLRRFYSKQIPWSQCANPGLCGLSPVASLQHDTPCTQNTCGMTAGDILMRSEQKMVDTCIVADIAHLAYSTQASHIVVLSSDTDMWPGVLAALAAGSQIIQIHTKRGGITQPHLVRTIPRQLVTGYTEHSI
;
A
#
# COMPACT_ATOMS: atom_id res chain seq x y z
N MET A 1 -10.19 -4.74 13.80
CA MET A 1 -10.63 -5.26 12.49
C MET A 1 -9.83 -6.53 12.24
N SER A 2 -10.49 -7.70 12.18
CA SER A 2 -9.76 -8.97 12.15
C SER A 2 -9.15 -9.20 10.78
N ILE A 3 -7.83 -9.37 10.70
CA ILE A 3 -7.15 -9.76 9.45
C ILE A 3 -7.74 -11.07 8.91
N ALA A 4 -8.12 -11.99 9.82
CA ALA A 4 -8.71 -13.27 9.49
C ALA A 4 -10.07 -13.17 8.77
N SER A 5 -10.87 -12.12 9.01
CA SER A 5 -12.19 -11.98 8.36
C SER A 5 -12.11 -11.49 6.92
N ASN A 6 -10.94 -11.02 6.47
CA ASN A 6 -10.75 -10.47 5.12
C ASN A 6 -10.07 -11.45 4.15
N ILE A 7 -9.66 -12.63 4.63
CA ILE A 7 -9.09 -13.67 3.76
C ILE A 7 -10.22 -14.61 3.33
N PRO A 8 -10.50 -14.76 2.03
CA PRO A 8 -11.56 -15.63 1.54
C PRO A 8 -11.48 -17.06 2.10
N ILE A 9 -12.62 -17.63 2.51
CA ILE A 9 -12.70 -18.96 3.14
C ILE A 9 -12.17 -20.06 2.21
N ASN A 10 -12.42 -19.94 0.90
CA ASN A 10 -11.93 -20.86 -0.11
C ASN A 10 -10.40 -20.94 -0.18
N ILE A 11 -9.69 -19.93 0.34
CA ILE A 11 -8.23 -19.94 0.45
C ILE A 11 -7.84 -20.55 1.78
N THR A 12 -8.43 -20.08 2.88
CA THR A 12 -8.02 -20.48 4.23
C THR A 12 -8.23 -21.96 4.52
N GLN A 13 -9.21 -22.62 3.87
CA GLN A 13 -9.47 -24.06 4.03
C GLN A 13 -8.31 -24.99 3.63
N HIS A 14 -7.32 -24.51 2.87
CA HIS A 14 -6.21 -25.32 2.38
C HIS A 14 -4.90 -25.13 3.16
N TYR A 15 -4.90 -24.28 4.19
CA TYR A 15 -3.68 -23.93 4.93
C TYR A 15 -3.86 -24.14 6.43
N THR A 16 -2.77 -24.55 7.09
CA THR A 16 -2.67 -24.59 8.55
C THR A 16 -1.97 -23.36 9.11
N ASP A 17 -1.24 -22.62 8.28
CA ASP A 17 -0.38 -21.52 8.69
C ASP A 17 -0.49 -20.36 7.70
N ILE A 18 -0.64 -19.13 8.21
CA ILE A 18 -0.69 -17.90 7.43
C ILE A 18 0.25 -16.88 8.06
N ASN A 19 1.19 -16.38 7.25
CA ASN A 19 2.12 -15.32 7.64
C ASN A 19 1.72 -14.01 6.96
N VAL A 20 1.41 -12.98 7.76
CA VAL A 20 0.99 -11.67 7.30
C VAL A 20 2.10 -10.66 7.55
N ARG A 21 2.52 -9.99 6.48
CA ARG A 21 3.55 -8.95 6.54
C ARG A 21 2.92 -7.60 6.18
N LEU A 22 2.98 -6.65 7.10
CA LEU A 22 2.36 -5.32 6.96
C LEU A 22 3.39 -4.30 6.49
N TYR A 23 3.14 -3.70 5.33
CA TYR A 23 4.04 -2.73 4.71
C TYR A 23 3.56 -1.29 4.94
N GLY A 24 4.50 -0.36 5.07
CA GLY A 24 4.19 1.05 5.29
C GLY A 24 5.41 1.88 5.69
N GLY A 25 5.18 3.17 5.90
CA GLY A 25 6.18 4.07 6.45
C GLY A 25 6.38 3.84 7.94
N TRP A 26 7.19 2.84 8.29
CA TRP A 26 7.43 2.44 9.68
C TRP A 26 8.59 3.14 10.35
N ARG A 27 9.49 3.77 9.57
CA ARG A 27 10.72 4.37 10.09
C ARG A 27 11.03 5.75 9.52
N GLU A 28 11.45 6.65 10.40
CA GLU A 28 12.04 7.96 10.12
C GLU A 28 13.51 7.92 10.56
N GLY A 29 14.42 7.73 9.62
CA GLY A 29 15.81 7.39 9.93
C GLY A 29 15.88 6.17 10.85
N PRO A 30 16.60 6.23 11.98
CA PRO A 30 16.70 5.12 12.93
C PRO A 30 15.49 4.99 13.88
N ARG A 31 14.51 5.89 13.81
CA ARG A 31 13.37 5.94 14.74
C ARG A 31 12.15 5.26 14.13
N LEU A 32 11.31 4.68 14.99
CA LEU A 32 9.99 4.20 14.59
C LEU A 32 9.03 5.37 14.44
N THR A 33 8.15 5.31 13.43
CA THR A 33 7.07 6.28 13.28
C THR A 33 6.04 6.11 14.38
N ARG A 34 5.27 7.17 14.68
CA ARG A 34 4.16 7.10 15.65
C ARG A 34 3.18 5.97 15.29
N ARG A 35 2.90 5.77 14.00
CA ARG A 35 2.02 4.69 13.54
C ARG A 35 2.61 3.31 13.81
N ALA A 36 3.90 3.10 13.58
CA ALA A 36 4.57 1.85 13.92
C ALA A 36 4.51 1.58 15.43
N GLN A 37 4.80 2.58 16.26
CA GLN A 37 4.74 2.48 17.73
C GLN A 37 3.33 2.12 18.25
N LEU A 38 2.27 2.54 17.55
CA LEU A 38 0.89 2.18 17.89
C LEU A 38 0.51 0.76 17.45
N ILE A 39 1.00 0.32 16.29
CA ILE A 39 0.63 -0.98 15.71
C ILE A 39 1.43 -2.12 16.33
N ILE A 40 2.72 -1.94 16.64
CA ILE A 40 3.59 -3.01 17.18
C ILE A 40 2.99 -3.66 18.45
N PRO A 41 2.55 -2.90 19.48
CA PRO A 41 1.94 -3.51 20.66
C PRO A 41 0.66 -4.28 20.34
N GLN A 42 -0.14 -3.77 19.38
CA GLN A 42 -1.34 -4.46 18.93
C GLN A 42 -1.00 -5.79 18.26
N LEU A 43 0.04 -5.83 17.42
CA LEU A 43 0.48 -7.08 16.80
C LEU A 43 0.97 -8.07 17.84
N GLN A 44 1.80 -7.63 18.79
CA GLN A 44 2.34 -8.48 19.85
C GLN A 44 1.26 -9.03 20.79
N THR A 45 0.18 -8.28 21.01
CA THR A 45 -0.93 -8.70 21.87
C THR A 45 -1.86 -9.68 21.16
N HIS A 46 -2.04 -9.56 19.84
CA HIS A 46 -3.01 -10.35 19.09
C HIS A 46 -2.39 -11.47 18.24
N PHE A 47 -1.06 -11.53 18.09
CA PHE A 47 -0.36 -12.51 17.27
C PHE A 47 0.88 -13.10 17.97
N PRO A 48 1.16 -14.40 17.79
CA PRO A 48 0.38 -15.37 17.03
C PRO A 48 -1.00 -15.60 17.63
N CYS A 49 -1.99 -15.85 16.77
CA CYS A 49 -3.30 -16.34 17.20
C CYS A 49 -3.73 -17.52 16.34
N THR A 50 -4.75 -18.24 16.80
CA THR A 50 -5.36 -19.30 16.00
C THR A 50 -6.83 -19.02 15.78
N PHE A 51 -7.33 -19.30 14.58
CA PHE A 51 -8.76 -19.27 14.28
C PHE A 51 -9.12 -20.48 13.43
N THR A 52 -10.40 -20.88 13.48
CA THR A 52 -10.92 -21.98 12.68
C THR A 52 -12.03 -21.40 11.79
N PRO A 53 -11.84 -21.30 10.46
CA PRO A 53 -12.91 -20.93 9.55
C PRO A 53 -14.08 -21.92 9.68
N THR A 54 -15.30 -21.45 9.39
CA THR A 54 -16.48 -22.33 9.39
C THR A 54 -16.28 -23.50 8.42
N GLY A 55 -16.21 -24.73 8.95
CA GLY A 55 -15.98 -25.94 8.15
C GLY A 55 -14.53 -26.19 7.72
N GLY A 56 -13.57 -25.40 8.23
CA GLY A 56 -12.14 -25.53 7.92
C GLY A 56 -11.33 -26.19 9.04
N THR A 57 -10.02 -26.31 8.79
CA THR A 57 -9.02 -26.72 9.79
C THR A 57 -8.63 -25.54 10.68
N ARG A 58 -8.00 -25.83 11.82
CA ARG A 58 -7.42 -24.79 12.68
C ARG A 58 -6.23 -24.15 11.96
N ILE A 59 -6.21 -22.82 11.91
CA ILE A 59 -5.18 -22.02 11.26
C ILE A 59 -4.41 -21.23 12.30
N GLN A 60 -3.09 -21.28 12.23
CA GLN A 60 -2.18 -20.40 12.94
C GLN A 60 -1.88 -19.16 12.10
N LEU A 61 -2.12 -17.99 12.67
CA LEU A 61 -1.93 -16.71 12.02
C LEU A 61 -0.81 -15.95 12.74
N GLN A 62 0.22 -15.59 11.99
CA GLN A 62 1.31 -14.73 12.43
C GLN A 62 1.22 -13.40 11.68
N ALA A 63 1.49 -12.28 12.36
CA ALA A 63 1.55 -10.97 11.71
C ALA A 63 2.76 -10.16 12.19
N GLU A 64 3.40 -9.44 11.27
CA GLU A 64 4.56 -8.60 11.56
C GLU A 64 4.60 -7.33 10.71
N LEU A 65 5.41 -6.35 11.11
CA LEU A 65 5.73 -5.20 10.27
C LEU A 65 6.91 -5.51 9.34
N ALA A 66 6.80 -5.12 8.08
CA ALA A 66 7.87 -5.19 7.10
C ALA A 66 8.93 -4.10 7.36
N PHE A 67 9.93 -4.38 8.19
CA PHE A 67 11.04 -3.45 8.40
C PHE A 67 12.09 -3.47 7.29
N GLY A 68 12.09 -4.48 6.44
CA GLY A 68 12.97 -4.63 5.28
C GLY A 68 12.50 -5.75 4.36
N PRO A 69 13.29 -6.12 3.35
CA PRO A 69 12.92 -7.20 2.44
C PRO A 69 13.09 -8.58 3.08
N LEU A 70 12.28 -9.55 2.66
CA LEU A 70 12.38 -10.96 3.07
C LEU A 70 13.68 -11.61 2.58
N CYS A 71 14.14 -11.24 1.39
CA CYS A 71 15.29 -11.88 0.73
C CYS A 71 16.63 -11.64 1.45
N ILE A 72 16.71 -10.63 2.31
CA ILE A 72 17.90 -10.37 3.14
C ILE A 72 17.47 -10.21 4.59
N PRO A 73 17.50 -11.30 5.38
CA PRO A 73 17.11 -11.23 6.78
C PRO A 73 18.02 -10.25 7.54
N ASN A 74 17.47 -9.55 8.52
CA ASN A 74 18.13 -8.56 9.38
C ASN A 74 18.48 -7.21 8.72
N VAL A 75 18.22 -7.01 7.42
CA VAL A 75 18.29 -5.67 6.85
C VAL A 75 17.07 -4.85 7.26
N VAL A 76 17.32 -3.65 7.76
CA VAL A 76 16.30 -2.67 8.12
C VAL A 76 16.34 -1.50 7.14
N LEU A 77 15.25 -1.30 6.42
CA LEU A 77 15.05 -0.13 5.57
C LEU A 77 14.66 1.05 6.45
N ASN A 78 15.61 1.97 6.64
CA ASN A 78 15.37 3.26 7.29
C ASN A 78 14.73 4.25 6.32
N ASN A 79 14.14 5.34 6.84
CA ASN A 79 13.51 6.39 6.02
C ASN A 79 12.39 5.88 5.09
N THR A 80 11.63 4.88 5.54
CA THR A 80 10.41 4.43 4.84
C THR A 80 9.27 5.43 4.98
N LEU A 81 9.35 6.36 5.92
CA LEU A 81 8.59 7.61 5.95
C LEU A 81 9.56 8.79 5.86
N ALA A 82 9.38 9.64 4.85
CA ALA A 82 10.12 10.89 4.70
C ALA A 82 9.21 12.08 5.03
N HIS A 83 9.64 12.91 5.97
CA HIS A 83 9.00 14.18 6.30
C HIS A 83 9.60 15.36 5.54
N ASP A 84 8.88 16.48 5.61
CA ASP A 84 9.34 17.80 5.14
C ASP A 84 9.85 17.78 3.70
N ARG A 85 9.22 16.93 2.87
CA ARG A 85 9.49 16.92 1.43
C ARG A 85 8.69 18.03 0.79
N PRO A 86 9.31 18.89 -0.05
CA PRO A 86 8.58 19.87 -0.83
C PRO A 86 7.51 19.18 -1.65
N LEU A 87 6.30 19.73 -1.65
CA LEU A 87 5.22 19.22 -2.47
C LEU A 87 5.55 19.48 -3.95
N ARG A 88 6.09 18.46 -4.62
CA ARG A 88 6.48 18.55 -6.03
C ARG A 88 5.23 18.55 -6.92
N ARG A 89 5.17 19.47 -7.88
CA ARG A 89 4.17 19.49 -8.98
C ARG A 89 2.72 19.36 -8.49
N PHE A 90 2.29 20.28 -7.63
CA PHE A 90 0.87 20.43 -7.34
C PHE A 90 0.24 21.52 -8.20
N TYR A 91 -1.04 21.36 -8.48
CA TYR A 91 -1.89 22.37 -9.08
C TYR A 91 -3.26 22.29 -8.41
N SER A 92 -3.88 23.45 -8.27
CA SER A 92 -5.29 23.54 -7.93
C SER A 92 -6.11 23.16 -9.16
N LYS A 93 -7.14 22.32 -8.98
CA LYS A 93 -8.15 22.16 -10.04
C LYS A 93 -8.83 23.51 -10.24
N GLN A 94 -9.04 23.90 -11.50
CA GLN A 94 -9.91 25.02 -11.78
C GLN A 94 -11.33 24.65 -11.32
N ILE A 95 -11.70 25.19 -10.16
CA ILE A 95 -13.04 25.53 -9.72
C ILE A 95 -14.10 24.40 -9.78
N PRO A 96 -14.55 23.87 -8.64
CA PRO A 96 -15.86 23.22 -8.50
C PRO A 96 -16.84 24.14 -7.74
N TRP A 97 -16.95 25.43 -8.11
CA TRP A 97 -17.81 26.40 -7.40
C TRP A 97 -19.31 26.13 -7.56
N SER A 98 -19.73 25.14 -8.34
CA SER A 98 -21.15 24.78 -8.47
C SER A 98 -21.82 24.47 -7.13
N GLN A 99 -21.03 24.10 -6.12
CA GLN A 99 -21.49 23.84 -4.75
C GLN A 99 -21.23 24.98 -3.78
N CYS A 100 -20.57 26.07 -4.20
CA CYS A 100 -20.29 27.22 -3.36
C CYS A 100 -21.39 28.26 -3.50
N ALA A 101 -22.07 28.56 -2.40
CA ALA A 101 -23.18 29.51 -2.37
C ALA A 101 -22.77 30.94 -2.75
N ASN A 102 -21.50 31.32 -2.51
CA ASN A 102 -20.98 32.63 -2.92
C ASN A 102 -19.50 32.54 -3.30
N PRO A 103 -19.19 32.25 -4.58
CA PRO A 103 -17.81 32.13 -5.05
C PRO A 103 -16.99 33.41 -4.91
N GLY A 104 -17.63 34.58 -4.99
CA GLY A 104 -16.97 35.89 -4.87
C GLY A 104 -16.45 36.21 -3.47
N LEU A 105 -17.05 35.61 -2.43
CA LEU A 105 -16.63 35.73 -1.02
C LEU A 105 -15.99 34.45 -0.49
N CYS A 106 -15.72 33.45 -1.34
CA CYS A 106 -15.16 32.20 -0.87
C CYS A 106 -13.71 32.39 -0.44
N GLY A 107 -13.42 32.11 0.84
CA GLY A 107 -12.06 32.17 1.38
C GLY A 107 -11.06 31.20 0.72
N LEU A 108 -11.54 30.21 -0.05
CA LEU A 108 -10.70 29.31 -0.84
C LEU A 108 -10.36 29.86 -2.24
N SER A 109 -10.95 30.99 -2.65
CA SER A 109 -10.71 31.60 -3.96
C SER A 109 -9.22 31.85 -4.25
N PRO A 110 -8.40 32.35 -3.30
CA PRO A 110 -6.95 32.50 -3.52
C PRO A 110 -6.19 31.19 -3.71
N VAL A 111 -6.73 30.07 -3.22
CA VAL A 111 -6.09 28.75 -3.34
C VAL A 111 -6.36 28.13 -4.73
N ALA A 112 -7.45 28.54 -5.39
CA ALA A 112 -7.87 28.01 -6.69
C ALA A 112 -6.95 28.40 -7.85
N SER A 113 -6.05 29.37 -7.65
CA SER A 113 -4.99 29.76 -8.59
C SER A 113 -3.60 29.36 -8.13
N LEU A 114 -3.47 28.72 -6.95
CA LEU A 114 -2.19 28.31 -6.40
C LEU A 114 -1.61 27.15 -7.23
N GLN A 115 -0.37 27.33 -7.66
CA GLN A 115 0.46 26.35 -8.34
C GLN A 115 1.80 26.24 -7.61
N HIS A 116 2.57 25.21 -7.96
CA HIS A 116 3.90 25.00 -7.37
C HIS A 116 4.78 26.26 -7.40
N ASP A 117 4.84 26.91 -8.55
CA ASP A 117 5.72 28.07 -8.78
C ASP A 117 5.03 29.42 -8.50
N THR A 118 3.87 29.43 -7.83
CA THR A 118 3.20 30.70 -7.48
C THR A 118 4.11 31.52 -6.55
N PRO A 119 4.58 32.70 -6.98
CA PRO A 119 5.52 33.49 -6.19
C PRO A 119 4.79 34.24 -5.06
N CYS A 120 5.54 34.59 -4.02
CA CYS A 120 5.06 35.53 -3.03
C CYS A 120 4.75 36.90 -3.67
N THR A 121 3.66 37.54 -3.25
CA THR A 121 3.25 38.86 -3.75
C THR A 121 4.10 40.02 -3.20
N GLN A 122 5.00 39.75 -2.27
CA GLN A 122 5.91 40.74 -1.70
C GLN A 122 7.18 40.85 -2.56
N ASN A 123 7.50 42.05 -3.04
CA ASN A 123 8.57 42.33 -4.02
C ASN A 123 9.99 41.94 -3.59
N THR A 124 10.21 41.57 -2.33
CA THR A 124 11.51 41.15 -1.78
C THR A 124 11.55 39.69 -1.34
N CYS A 125 10.45 38.94 -1.54
CA CYS A 125 10.34 37.57 -1.11
C CYS A 125 10.52 36.63 -2.32
N GLY A 126 11.64 35.90 -2.35
CA GLY A 126 11.92 34.91 -3.40
C GLY A 126 11.21 33.56 -3.21
N MET A 127 10.35 33.42 -2.21
CA MET A 127 9.66 32.16 -1.93
C MET A 127 8.50 31.92 -2.90
N THR A 128 8.28 30.64 -3.20
CA THR A 128 7.14 30.12 -3.93
C THR A 128 6.23 29.33 -3.01
N ALA A 129 5.00 29.05 -3.46
CA ALA A 129 4.10 28.15 -2.73
C ALA A 129 4.70 26.74 -2.53
N GLY A 130 5.53 26.27 -3.47
CA GLY A 130 6.28 25.01 -3.37
C GLY A 130 7.29 24.95 -2.24
N ASP A 131 7.80 26.11 -1.79
CA ASP A 131 8.75 26.20 -0.68
C ASP A 131 8.08 26.09 0.70
N ILE A 132 6.77 26.33 0.75
CA ILE A 132 5.99 26.33 2.00
C ILE A 132 5.18 25.03 2.13
N LEU A 133 4.62 24.54 1.02
CA LEU A 133 3.80 23.34 1.05
C LEU A 133 4.67 22.09 1.09
N MET A 134 4.63 21.42 2.22
CA MET A 134 5.33 20.17 2.45
C MET A 134 4.37 18.99 2.54
N ARG A 135 4.88 17.79 2.24
CA ARG A 135 4.16 16.54 2.48
C ARG A 135 5.05 15.52 3.15
N SER A 136 4.40 14.61 3.86
CA SER A 136 5.02 13.34 4.24
C SER A 136 4.81 12.33 3.10
N GLU A 137 5.81 11.50 2.83
CA GLU A 137 5.76 10.52 1.76
C GLU A 137 6.31 9.17 2.23
N GLN A 138 5.60 8.09 1.89
CA GLN A 138 6.11 6.73 2.10
C GLN A 138 7.09 6.37 0.98
N LYS A 139 8.23 5.77 1.35
CA LYS A 139 9.31 5.43 0.42
C LYS A 139 9.64 3.96 0.52
N MET A 140 10.00 3.38 -0.62
CA MET A 140 10.42 1.98 -0.78
C MET A 140 9.36 0.93 -0.41
N VAL A 141 8.20 1.33 0.10
CA VAL A 141 7.11 0.42 0.51
C VAL A 141 6.68 -0.45 -0.67
N ASP A 142 6.29 0.19 -1.77
CA ASP A 142 5.79 -0.48 -2.98
C ASP A 142 6.86 -1.40 -3.59
N THR A 143 8.08 -0.90 -3.69
CA THR A 143 9.23 -1.68 -4.19
C THR A 143 9.54 -2.86 -3.28
N CYS A 144 9.44 -2.71 -1.97
CA CYS A 144 9.67 -3.79 -1.01
C CYS A 144 8.60 -4.88 -1.13
N ILE A 145 7.33 -4.50 -1.32
CA ILE A 145 6.25 -5.48 -1.56
C ILE A 145 6.55 -6.26 -2.85
N VAL A 146 6.89 -5.58 -3.95
CA VAL A 146 7.22 -6.24 -5.22
C VAL A 146 8.43 -7.17 -5.08
N ALA A 147 9.47 -6.74 -4.38
CA ALA A 147 10.66 -7.56 -4.11
C ALA A 147 10.32 -8.79 -3.27
N ASP A 148 9.46 -8.64 -2.25
CA ASP A 148 9.03 -9.73 -1.39
C ASP A 148 8.12 -10.72 -2.13
N ILE A 149 7.21 -10.25 -3.00
CA ILE A 149 6.44 -11.11 -3.90
C ILE A 149 7.37 -11.93 -4.80
N ALA A 150 8.36 -11.28 -5.41
CA ALA A 150 9.32 -11.97 -6.27
C ALA A 150 10.17 -13.00 -5.49
N HIS A 151 10.61 -12.64 -4.29
CA HIS A 151 11.35 -13.57 -3.43
C HIS A 151 10.50 -14.78 -3.04
N LEU A 152 9.24 -14.57 -2.65
CA LEU A 152 8.31 -15.64 -2.32
C LEU A 152 8.08 -16.57 -3.52
N ALA A 153 7.94 -16.00 -4.72
CA ALA A 153 7.70 -16.77 -5.93
C ALA A 153 8.93 -17.58 -6.39
N TYR A 154 10.10 -16.96 -6.46
CA TYR A 154 11.29 -17.57 -7.06
C TYR A 154 12.20 -18.30 -6.06
N SER A 155 12.31 -17.79 -4.84
CA SER A 155 13.23 -18.35 -3.83
C SER A 155 12.54 -19.34 -2.91
N THR A 156 11.34 -19.00 -2.41
CA THR A 156 10.59 -19.90 -1.52
C THR A 156 9.62 -20.81 -2.28
N GLN A 157 9.43 -20.57 -3.58
CA GLN A 157 8.49 -21.31 -4.43
C GLN A 157 7.08 -21.37 -3.84
N ALA A 158 6.62 -20.25 -3.27
CA ALA A 158 5.32 -20.15 -2.64
C ALA A 158 4.23 -20.47 -3.67
N SER A 159 3.43 -21.49 -3.37
CA SER A 159 2.36 -21.91 -4.28
C SER A 159 1.26 -20.86 -4.38
N HIS A 160 0.99 -20.13 -3.29
CA HIS A 160 -0.01 -19.08 -3.24
C HIS A 160 0.54 -17.85 -2.54
N ILE A 161 0.29 -16.67 -3.12
CA ILE A 161 0.68 -15.37 -2.57
C ILE A 161 -0.55 -14.48 -2.56
N VAL A 162 -0.87 -13.93 -1.38
CA VAL A 162 -2.00 -13.03 -1.19
C VAL A 162 -1.50 -11.60 -1.12
N VAL A 163 -2.00 -10.74 -2.00
CA VAL A 163 -1.64 -9.31 -2.06
C VAL A 163 -2.86 -8.48 -1.66
N LEU A 164 -2.80 -7.86 -0.48
CA LEU A 164 -3.85 -6.95 -0.01
C LEU A 164 -3.50 -5.50 -0.40
N SER A 165 -3.83 -5.11 -1.63
CA SER A 165 -3.64 -3.75 -2.13
C SER A 165 -4.51 -3.47 -3.36
N SER A 166 -4.97 -2.22 -3.47
CA SER A 166 -5.58 -1.69 -4.69
C SER A 166 -4.62 -0.82 -5.51
N ASP A 167 -3.35 -0.74 -5.09
CA ASP A 167 -2.32 -0.01 -5.82
C ASP A 167 -1.85 -0.81 -7.04
N THR A 168 -1.78 -0.15 -8.19
CA THR A 168 -1.32 -0.74 -9.45
C THR A 168 0.18 -0.94 -9.50
N ASP A 169 0.95 -0.25 -8.64
CA ASP A 169 2.40 -0.34 -8.62
C ASP A 169 2.90 -1.73 -8.20
N MET A 170 2.01 -2.58 -7.67
CA MET A 170 2.30 -3.98 -7.33
C MET A 170 2.27 -4.91 -8.54
N TRP A 171 1.70 -4.47 -9.67
CA TRP A 171 1.44 -5.31 -10.84
C TRP A 171 2.69 -6.02 -11.40
N PRO A 172 3.88 -5.40 -11.46
CA PRO A 172 5.09 -6.11 -11.87
C PRO A 172 5.40 -7.32 -10.98
N GLY A 173 5.17 -7.22 -9.67
CA GLY A 173 5.33 -8.35 -8.73
C GLY A 173 4.32 -9.46 -8.99
N VAL A 174 3.05 -9.09 -9.24
CA VAL A 174 1.99 -10.04 -9.61
C VAL A 174 2.37 -10.84 -10.86
N LEU A 175 2.81 -10.17 -11.93
CA LEU A 175 3.23 -10.83 -13.16
C LEU A 175 4.44 -11.73 -12.94
N ALA A 176 5.43 -11.28 -12.16
CA ALA A 176 6.63 -12.05 -11.85
C ALA A 176 6.29 -13.36 -11.11
N ALA A 177 5.35 -13.31 -10.16
CA ALA A 177 4.91 -14.48 -9.41
C ALA A 177 4.09 -15.46 -10.25
N LEU A 178 3.17 -14.96 -11.08
CA LEU A 178 2.43 -15.81 -12.03
C LEU A 178 3.39 -16.54 -12.99
N ALA A 179 4.40 -15.84 -13.50
CA ALA A 179 5.42 -16.43 -14.38
C ALA A 179 6.27 -17.51 -13.67
N ALA A 180 6.46 -17.40 -12.35
CA ALA A 180 7.12 -18.41 -11.54
C ALA A 180 6.23 -19.63 -11.22
N GLY A 181 4.95 -19.59 -11.59
CA GLY A 181 3.97 -20.65 -11.32
C GLY A 181 3.21 -20.49 -9.99
N SER A 182 3.37 -19.38 -9.28
CA SER A 182 2.57 -19.06 -8.09
C SER A 182 1.15 -18.67 -8.47
N GLN A 183 0.18 -19.02 -7.62
CA GLN A 183 -1.16 -18.47 -7.67
C GLN A 183 -1.22 -17.14 -6.90
N ILE A 184 -1.77 -16.11 -7.53
CA ILE A 184 -1.97 -14.80 -6.93
C ILE A 184 -3.44 -14.62 -6.57
N ILE A 185 -3.68 -14.25 -5.31
CA ILE A 185 -4.95 -13.72 -4.86
C ILE A 185 -4.75 -12.24 -4.53
N GLN A 186 -5.36 -11.36 -5.31
CA GLN A 186 -5.38 -9.93 -5.02
C GLN A 186 -6.64 -9.54 -4.26
N ILE A 187 -6.50 -8.86 -3.13
CA ILE A 187 -7.62 -8.35 -2.33
C ILE A 187 -7.57 -6.83 -2.36
N HIS A 188 -8.59 -6.23 -2.97
CA HIS A 188 -8.76 -4.79 -3.10
C HIS A 188 -9.27 -4.18 -1.80
N THR A 189 -8.67 -3.07 -1.38
CA THR A 189 -8.99 -2.38 -0.13
C THR A 189 -10.23 -1.49 -0.22
N LYS A 190 -10.83 -1.38 -1.41
CA LYS A 190 -12.04 -0.61 -1.68
C LYS A 190 -13.18 -1.54 -2.09
N ARG A 191 -14.39 -1.25 -1.58
CA ARG A 191 -15.60 -1.98 -1.97
C ARG A 191 -15.84 -1.88 -3.47
N GLY A 192 -15.99 -3.03 -4.13
CA GLY A 192 -16.14 -3.11 -5.58
C GLY A 192 -14.86 -2.74 -6.35
N GLY A 193 -13.72 -2.70 -5.67
CA GLY A 193 -12.42 -2.54 -6.32
C GLY A 193 -12.15 -3.72 -7.25
N ILE A 194 -11.70 -3.40 -8.45
CA ILE A 194 -11.29 -4.36 -9.48
C ILE A 194 -9.95 -3.92 -10.06
N THR A 195 -9.16 -4.87 -10.52
CA THR A 195 -7.94 -4.60 -11.25
C THR A 195 -8.29 -4.01 -12.60
N GLN A 196 -7.52 -3.00 -13.00
CA GLN A 196 -7.81 -2.25 -14.22
C GLN A 196 -7.75 -3.19 -15.43
N PRO A 197 -8.75 -3.19 -16.35
CA PRO A 197 -8.84 -4.18 -17.41
C PRO A 197 -7.60 -4.27 -18.31
N HIS A 198 -6.90 -3.16 -18.51
CA HIS A 198 -5.68 -3.16 -19.32
C HIS A 198 -4.51 -3.88 -18.64
N LEU A 199 -4.46 -3.92 -17.30
CA LEU A 199 -3.48 -4.68 -16.54
C LEU A 199 -3.79 -6.17 -16.66
N VAL A 200 -5.04 -6.58 -16.44
CA VAL A 200 -5.45 -8.00 -16.58
C VAL A 200 -5.11 -8.55 -17.97
N ARG A 201 -5.25 -7.73 -19.02
CA ARG A 201 -4.88 -8.11 -20.39
C ARG A 201 -3.39 -8.37 -20.60
N THR A 202 -2.51 -7.95 -19.69
CA THR A 202 -1.08 -8.28 -19.76
C THR A 202 -0.78 -9.68 -19.25
N ILE A 203 -1.73 -10.39 -18.63
CA ILE A 203 -1.55 -11.78 -18.21
C ILE A 203 -1.60 -12.70 -19.44
N PRO A 204 -0.56 -13.50 -19.72
CA PRO A 204 -0.60 -14.51 -20.76
C PRO A 204 -1.77 -15.48 -20.54
N ARG A 205 -2.49 -15.87 -21.61
CA ARG A 205 -3.69 -16.72 -21.50
C ARG A 205 -3.50 -18.00 -20.67
N GLN A 206 -2.30 -18.57 -20.72
CA GLN A 206 -1.93 -19.80 -20.00
C GLN A 206 -1.85 -19.59 -18.47
N LEU A 207 -1.67 -18.35 -18.02
CA LEU A 207 -1.48 -18.00 -16.61
C LEU A 207 -2.72 -17.36 -15.98
N VAL A 208 -3.78 -17.10 -16.75
CA VAL A 208 -4.99 -16.41 -16.28
C VAL A 208 -5.66 -17.15 -15.12
N THR A 209 -5.65 -18.47 -15.13
CA THR A 209 -6.21 -19.29 -14.04
C THR A 209 -5.44 -19.17 -12.73
N GLY A 210 -4.19 -18.69 -12.77
CA GLY A 210 -3.37 -18.43 -11.59
C GLY A 210 -3.68 -17.10 -10.91
N TYR A 211 -4.50 -16.22 -11.50
CA TYR A 211 -4.84 -14.92 -10.93
C TYR A 211 -6.31 -14.87 -10.51
N THR A 212 -6.55 -14.48 -9.26
CA THR A 212 -7.90 -14.24 -8.71
C THR A 212 -7.93 -12.91 -7.98
N GLU A 213 -9.10 -12.26 -7.96
CA GLU A 213 -9.27 -11.01 -7.25
C GLU A 213 -10.56 -10.96 -6.44
N HIS A 214 -10.51 -10.24 -5.32
CA HIS A 214 -11.63 -10.01 -4.40
C HIS A 214 -11.63 -8.55 -3.95
N SER A 215 -12.78 -8.06 -3.50
CA SER A 215 -12.89 -6.76 -2.82
C SER A 215 -13.44 -6.96 -1.42
N ILE A 216 -12.95 -6.18 -0.45
CA ILE A 216 -13.51 -6.10 0.92
C ILE A 216 -14.90 -5.46 0.90
#